data_AF-A0A6N2ZDY2-F1
#
_entry.id   AF-A0A6N2ZDY2-F1
#
_cell.length_a   1.000
_cell.length_b   1.000
_cell.length_c   1.000
_cell.angle_alpha   90.00
_cell.angle_beta   90.00
_cell.angle_gamma   90.00
#
_symmetry.space_group_name_H-M   'P 1'
#
loop_
_entity.id
_entity.type
_entity.pdbx_description
1 polymer ?
#
loop_
_entity_poly.entity_id
_entity_poly.type
_entity_poly.pdbx_seq_one_letter_code
_entity_poly.pdbx_strand_id
1 'polypeptide(L)'
;MKTYEFILNDIQAKIEKGDYKPEEQLPSLREFSKIYTTTPVTVKKSLAILEERGYVYVVDRKGFFVSSGNHKTYTMIFHETKSIDHLTDIRLETIEEVSSEALWDRFGLEIPSQTRCLRAVRILYNRDMPIGLDVKYIIHNVRSASPVRNPERLMDSLNLVLGNYDIYKELEITLMTDNAPVRDRLFIDADDGVFEFRQTYRTESGQLVGVSETYVPCEEMQLKMKY
;
A
#
# COMPACT_ATOMS: atom_id res chain seq x y z
N MET A 1 10.79 -26.23 -21.81
CA MET A 1 11.25 -25.00 -21.13
C MET A 1 11.56 -23.94 -22.18
N LYS A 2 11.07 -22.70 -22.03
CA LYS A 2 11.32 -21.64 -23.02
C LYS A 2 12.74 -21.09 -22.87
N THR A 3 13.33 -20.59 -23.96
CA THR A 3 14.73 -20.13 -23.97
C THR A 3 15.02 -19.01 -22.95
N TYR A 4 14.09 -18.09 -22.72
CA TYR A 4 14.28 -17.04 -21.71
C TYR A 4 14.22 -17.58 -20.27
N GLU A 5 13.45 -18.65 -20.02
CA GLU A 5 13.38 -19.28 -18.69
C GLU A 5 14.69 -19.99 -18.35
N PHE A 6 15.30 -20.63 -19.35
CA PHE A 6 16.64 -21.22 -19.21
C PHE A 6 17.69 -20.17 -18.83
N ILE A 7 17.74 -19.07 -19.58
CA ILE A 7 18.72 -17.99 -19.36
C ILE A 7 18.54 -17.37 -17.98
N LEU A 8 17.29 -17.09 -17.59
CA LEU A 8 16.96 -16.57 -16.28
C LEU A 8 17.45 -17.50 -15.16
N ASN A 9 17.11 -18.80 -15.23
CA ASN A 9 17.49 -19.76 -14.20
C ASN A 9 19.01 -19.96 -14.12
N ASP A 10 19.71 -19.97 -15.26
CA ASP A 10 21.16 -20.14 -15.30
C ASP A 10 21.90 -18.93 -14.71
N ILE A 11 21.51 -17.70 -15.08
CA ILE A 11 22.10 -16.48 -14.52
C ILE A 11 21.82 -16.40 -13.02
N GLN A 12 20.58 -16.71 -12.59
CA GLN A 12 20.21 -16.75 -11.18
C GLN A 12 21.11 -17.72 -10.39
N ALA A 13 21.27 -18.95 -10.89
CA ALA A 13 22.11 -19.96 -10.24
C ALA A 13 23.59 -19.54 -10.15
N LYS A 14 24.11 -18.85 -11.18
CA LYS A 14 25.47 -18.30 -11.18
C LYS A 14 25.66 -17.19 -10.15
N ILE A 15 24.68 -16.30 -9.99
CA ILE A 15 24.68 -15.28 -8.93
C ILE A 15 24.65 -15.96 -7.55
N GLU A 16 23.75 -16.93 -7.35
CA GLU A 16 23.60 -17.64 -6.07
C GLU A 16 24.84 -18.46 -5.67
N LYS A 17 25.57 -19.00 -6.65
CA LYS A 17 26.86 -19.69 -6.44
C LYS A 17 28.04 -18.74 -6.24
N GLY A 18 27.86 -17.44 -6.51
CA GLY A 18 28.92 -16.44 -6.45
C GLY A 18 29.84 -16.41 -7.68
N ASP A 19 29.44 -17.03 -8.79
CA ASP A 19 30.14 -16.93 -10.08
C ASP A 19 30.07 -15.50 -10.64
N TYR A 20 28.99 -14.78 -10.33
CA TYR A 20 28.89 -13.32 -10.47
C TYR A 20 28.74 -12.68 -9.09
N LYS A 21 29.61 -11.72 -8.76
CA LYS A 21 29.68 -11.10 -7.43
C LYS A 21 28.75 -9.89 -7.30
N PRO A 22 28.30 -9.56 -6.08
CA PRO A 22 27.75 -8.24 -5.75
C PRO A 22 28.42 -7.07 -6.47
N GLU A 23 27.62 -6.19 -7.08
CA GLU A 23 28.07 -5.00 -7.82
C GLU A 23 28.91 -5.31 -9.08
N GLU A 24 29.06 -6.58 -9.47
CA GLU A 24 29.76 -6.96 -10.69
C GLU A 24 28.90 -6.63 -11.92
N GLN A 25 29.54 -6.07 -12.93
CA GLN A 25 28.90 -5.83 -14.23
C GLN A 25 28.70 -7.17 -14.96
N LEU A 26 27.46 -7.47 -15.33
CA LEU A 26 27.16 -8.62 -16.15
C LEU A 26 27.55 -8.40 -17.62
N PRO A 27 27.80 -9.48 -18.39
CA PRO A 27 27.95 -9.39 -19.83
C PRO A 27 26.82 -8.58 -20.50
N SER A 28 27.16 -7.84 -21.55
CA SER A 28 26.19 -7.08 -22.32
C SER A 28 25.15 -7.99 -22.97
N LEU A 29 24.00 -7.42 -23.38
CA LEU A 29 22.98 -8.15 -24.13
C LEU A 29 23.54 -8.87 -25.36
N ARG A 30 24.52 -8.28 -26.04
CA ARG A 30 25.17 -8.86 -27.23
C ARG A 30 26.09 -10.04 -26.86
N GLU A 31 26.80 -9.94 -25.74
CA GLU A 31 27.67 -11.03 -25.26
C GLU A 31 26.85 -12.20 -24.76
N PHE A 32 25.83 -11.95 -23.93
CA PHE A 32 24.89 -12.99 -23.52
C PHE A 32 24.16 -13.63 -24.69
N SER A 33 23.84 -12.87 -25.75
CA SER A 33 23.25 -13.45 -26.97
C SER A 33 24.17 -14.46 -27.64
N LYS A 34 25.50 -14.24 -27.59
CA LYS A 34 26.50 -15.21 -28.07
C LYS A 34 26.62 -16.41 -27.13
N ILE A 35 26.67 -16.17 -25.81
CA ILE A 35 26.80 -17.22 -24.78
C ILE A 35 25.61 -18.20 -24.87
N TYR A 36 24.39 -17.67 -24.95
CA TYR A 36 23.16 -18.47 -24.95
C TYR A 36 22.64 -18.78 -26.35
N THR A 37 23.38 -18.43 -27.42
CA THR A 37 22.99 -18.63 -28.82
C THR A 37 21.54 -18.19 -29.09
N THR A 38 21.23 -16.94 -28.76
CA THR A 38 19.87 -16.37 -28.82
C THR A 38 19.88 -14.91 -29.30
N THR A 39 18.72 -14.25 -29.29
CA THR A 39 18.59 -12.84 -29.66
C THR A 39 18.73 -11.91 -28.44
N PRO A 40 19.21 -10.66 -28.64
CA PRO A 40 19.29 -9.67 -27.56
C PRO A 40 17.95 -9.38 -26.90
N VAL A 41 16.84 -9.51 -27.64
CA VAL A 41 15.47 -9.33 -27.11
C VAL A 41 15.14 -10.40 -26.08
N THR A 42 15.50 -11.66 -26.33
CA THR A 42 15.29 -12.78 -25.40
C THR A 42 16.14 -12.63 -24.13
N VAL A 43 17.41 -12.22 -24.28
CA VAL A 43 18.28 -11.91 -23.13
C VAL A 43 17.71 -10.75 -22.32
N LYS A 44 17.31 -9.66 -22.99
CA LYS A 44 16.73 -8.49 -22.33
C LYS A 44 15.48 -8.84 -21.54
N LYS A 45 14.61 -9.70 -22.10
CA LYS A 45 13.45 -10.23 -21.38
C LYS A 45 13.87 -11.00 -20.11
N SER A 46 14.90 -11.83 -20.19
CA SER A 46 15.40 -12.61 -19.06
C SER A 46 15.97 -11.71 -17.96
N LEU A 47 16.81 -10.73 -18.34
CA LEU A 47 17.40 -9.76 -17.41
C LEU A 47 16.37 -8.80 -16.81
N ALA A 48 15.35 -8.39 -17.57
CA ALA A 48 14.25 -7.57 -17.03
C ALA A 48 13.46 -8.31 -15.94
N ILE A 49 13.25 -9.62 -16.08
CA ILE A 49 12.60 -10.42 -15.02
C ILE A 49 13.54 -10.58 -13.83
N LEU A 50 14.85 -10.75 -14.04
CA LEU A 50 15.83 -10.78 -12.95
C LEU A 50 15.94 -9.43 -12.23
N GLU A 51 15.78 -8.33 -12.95
CA GLU A 51 15.71 -6.97 -12.41
C GLU A 51 14.44 -6.78 -11.59
N GLU A 52 13.29 -7.21 -12.12
CA GLU A 52 12.03 -7.24 -11.37
C GLU A 52 12.14 -8.08 -10.09
N ARG A 53 12.94 -9.16 -10.11
CA ARG A 53 13.18 -10.04 -8.95
C ARG A 53 14.33 -9.57 -8.05
N GLY A 54 14.92 -8.40 -8.32
CA GLY A 54 16.00 -7.83 -7.50
C GLY A 54 17.36 -8.53 -7.58
N TYR A 55 17.58 -9.47 -8.50
CA TYR A 55 18.89 -10.13 -8.68
C TYR A 55 19.90 -9.23 -9.40
N VAL A 56 19.42 -8.32 -10.25
CA VAL A 56 20.25 -7.40 -11.03
C VAL A 56 19.61 -6.01 -11.04
N TYR A 57 20.37 -4.98 -11.39
CA TYR A 57 19.85 -3.63 -11.64
C TYR A 57 20.52 -3.02 -12.88
N VAL A 58 19.82 -2.12 -13.56
CA VAL A 58 20.38 -1.38 -14.70
C VAL A 58 20.99 -0.05 -14.27
N VAL A 59 22.17 0.26 -14.81
CA VAL A 59 22.73 1.61 -14.80
C VAL A 59 22.68 2.15 -16.21
N ASP A 60 22.00 3.29 -16.40
CA ASP A 60 21.80 3.88 -17.73
C ASP A 60 23.13 4.03 -18.47
N ARG A 61 23.15 3.59 -19.73
CA ARG A 61 24.34 3.53 -20.62
C ARG A 61 25.51 2.67 -20.14
N LYS A 62 25.46 2.04 -18.96
CA LYS A 62 26.51 1.16 -18.45
C LYS A 62 26.12 -0.32 -18.48
N GLY A 63 24.83 -0.65 -18.42
CA GLY A 63 24.35 -2.03 -18.54
C GLY A 63 23.83 -2.60 -17.22
N PHE A 64 23.83 -3.94 -17.10
CA PHE A 64 23.28 -4.66 -15.95
C PHE A 64 24.38 -5.02 -14.95
N PHE A 65 24.06 -4.89 -13.67
CA PHE A 65 24.95 -5.20 -12.55
C PHE A 65 24.25 -6.16 -11.59
N VAL A 66 25.01 -7.05 -10.94
CA VAL A 66 24.47 -7.92 -9.89
C VAL A 66 24.14 -7.08 -8.66
N SER A 67 22.94 -7.25 -8.11
CA SER A 67 22.58 -6.58 -6.87
C SER A 67 23.43 -7.08 -5.70
N SER A 68 23.91 -6.19 -4.82
CA SER A 68 24.72 -6.55 -3.64
C SER A 68 23.99 -7.30 -2.53
N GLY A 69 22.79 -7.83 -2.78
CA GLY A 69 22.03 -8.57 -1.77
C GLY A 69 21.48 -7.69 -0.65
N ASN A 70 21.54 -6.36 -0.78
CA ASN A 70 20.91 -5.44 0.16
C ASN A 70 19.49 -5.02 -0.23
N HIS A 71 18.91 -5.58 -1.29
CA HIS A 71 17.48 -5.42 -1.56
C HIS A 71 16.71 -6.63 -1.01
N LYS A 72 16.71 -6.75 0.32
CA LYS A 72 15.55 -7.26 1.07
C LYS A 72 14.42 -6.19 1.05
N THR A 73 14.25 -5.50 -0.07
CA THR A 73 13.24 -4.46 -0.20
C THR A 73 11.94 -5.15 -0.51
N TYR A 74 11.28 -5.63 0.52
CA TYR A 74 9.93 -6.13 0.38
C TYR A 74 9.02 -4.94 0.12
N THR A 75 8.45 -4.88 -1.08
CA THR A 75 7.38 -3.91 -1.35
C THR A 75 6.09 -4.50 -0.83
N MET A 76 5.59 -3.93 0.26
CA MET A 76 4.24 -4.22 0.75
C MET A 76 3.23 -3.45 -0.08
N ILE A 77 2.29 -4.16 -0.71
CA ILE A 77 1.19 -3.54 -1.45
C ILE A 77 -0.06 -3.59 -0.58
N PHE A 78 -0.44 -2.41 -0.07
CA PHE A 78 -1.69 -2.21 0.66
C PHE A 78 -2.66 -1.37 -0.17
N HIS A 79 -3.91 -1.81 -0.25
CA HIS A 79 -5.03 -1.06 -0.77
C HIS A 79 -6.22 -1.30 0.14
N GLU A 80 -6.84 -0.22 0.59
CA GLU A 80 -7.87 -0.16 1.65
C GLU A 80 -9.07 -1.08 1.39
N THR A 81 -9.28 -1.48 0.13
CA THR A 81 -10.34 -2.39 -0.29
C THR A 81 -9.88 -3.64 -1.05
N LYS A 82 -8.67 -3.65 -1.63
CA LYS A 82 -8.21 -4.78 -2.46
C LYS A 82 -7.26 -5.72 -1.72
N SER A 83 -6.75 -5.28 -0.58
CA SER A 83 -5.95 -6.11 0.33
C SER A 83 -6.82 -6.88 1.33
N ILE A 84 -8.13 -6.60 1.36
CA ILE A 84 -9.09 -7.28 2.23
C ILE A 84 -9.73 -8.42 1.45
N ASP A 85 -9.58 -9.63 1.95
CA ASP A 85 -10.17 -10.81 1.36
C ASP A 85 -11.68 -10.80 1.48
N HIS A 86 -12.34 -11.42 0.49
CA HIS A 86 -13.79 -11.60 0.47
C HIS A 86 -14.65 -10.33 0.63
N LEU A 87 -14.07 -9.13 0.49
CA LEU A 87 -14.81 -7.88 0.53
C LEU A 87 -15.82 -7.82 -0.61
N THR A 88 -17.10 -7.75 -0.24
CA THR A 88 -18.22 -7.68 -1.20
C THR A 88 -18.92 -6.34 -1.21
N ASP A 89 -18.91 -5.61 -0.09
CA ASP A 89 -19.69 -4.38 0.07
C ASP A 89 -19.04 -3.45 1.11
N ILE A 90 -19.28 -2.15 0.97
CA ILE A 90 -18.84 -1.12 1.90
C ILE A 90 -20.00 -0.17 2.12
N ARG A 91 -20.44 -0.03 3.38
CA ARG A 91 -21.60 0.79 3.72
C ARG A 91 -21.20 1.93 4.62
N LEU A 92 -21.63 3.15 4.27
CA LEU A 92 -21.48 4.30 5.15
C LEU A 92 -22.44 4.15 6.34
N GLU A 93 -21.88 4.13 7.53
CA GLU A 93 -22.65 4.08 8.76
C GLU A 93 -22.97 5.48 9.26
N THR A 94 -21.94 6.33 9.39
CA THR A 94 -22.09 7.70 9.87
C THR A 94 -21.15 8.65 9.14
N ILE A 95 -21.59 9.90 8.96
CA ILE A 95 -20.72 11.01 8.59
C ILE A 95 -21.16 12.26 9.35
N GLU A 96 -20.22 12.90 10.03
CA GLU A 96 -20.51 13.99 10.95
C GLU A 96 -19.38 15.03 10.96
N GLU A 97 -19.69 16.28 11.31
CA GLU A 97 -18.68 17.29 11.61
C GLU A 97 -18.11 17.03 13.01
N VAL A 98 -16.79 17.05 13.14
CA VAL A 98 -16.05 16.94 14.41
C VAL A 98 -15.11 18.12 14.58
N SER A 99 -14.81 18.47 15.83
CA SER A 99 -13.85 19.53 16.15
C SER A 99 -12.41 19.09 15.83
N SER A 100 -11.52 20.07 15.69
CA SER A 100 -10.08 19.82 15.56
C SER A 100 -9.49 19.11 16.78
N GLU A 101 -10.08 19.31 17.97
CA GLU A 101 -9.65 18.66 19.23
C GLU A 101 -9.76 17.13 19.14
N ALA A 102 -10.79 16.61 18.46
CA ALA A 102 -10.95 15.17 18.29
C ALA A 102 -9.79 14.51 17.52
N LEU A 103 -9.12 15.26 16.64
CA LEU A 103 -7.93 14.78 15.93
C LEU A 103 -6.67 14.92 16.78
N TRP A 104 -6.57 15.96 17.60
CA TRP A 104 -5.48 16.08 18.58
C TRP A 104 -5.51 14.94 19.59
N ASP A 105 -6.65 14.69 20.23
CA ASP A 105 -6.78 13.68 21.28
C ASP A 105 -6.49 12.27 20.76
N ARG A 106 -6.87 11.98 19.50
CA ARG A 106 -6.71 10.66 18.89
C ARG A 106 -5.37 10.46 18.21
N PHE A 107 -4.83 11.48 17.55
CA PHE A 107 -3.67 11.35 16.67
C PHE A 107 -2.47 12.22 17.08
N GLY A 108 -2.61 13.10 18.08
CA GLY A 108 -1.58 14.07 18.45
C GLY A 108 -1.27 15.08 17.34
N LEU A 109 -2.21 15.29 16.42
CA LEU A 109 -1.99 16.15 15.25
C LEU A 109 -2.43 17.58 15.55
N GLU A 110 -1.50 18.53 15.48
CA GLU A 110 -1.82 19.95 15.58
C GLU A 110 -2.58 20.42 14.34
N ILE A 111 -3.78 20.93 14.58
CA ILE A 111 -4.65 21.49 13.55
C ILE A 111 -5.11 22.87 14.03
N PRO A 112 -5.14 23.89 13.16
CA PRO A 112 -5.68 25.18 13.52
C PRO A 112 -7.10 25.04 14.12
N SER A 113 -7.35 25.73 15.24
CA SER A 113 -8.57 25.58 16.05
C SER A 113 -9.88 25.95 15.35
N GLN A 114 -9.81 26.62 14.20
CA GLN A 114 -10.97 26.98 13.38
C GLN A 114 -11.23 25.99 12.22
N THR A 115 -10.40 24.97 12.08
CA THR A 115 -10.51 23.99 11.02
C THR A 115 -11.63 23.00 11.33
N ARG A 116 -12.58 22.88 10.41
CA ARG A 116 -13.63 21.87 10.50
C ARG A 116 -13.12 20.54 9.97
N CYS A 117 -13.48 19.47 10.65
CA CYS A 117 -13.14 18.12 10.25
C CYS A 117 -14.42 17.32 10.03
N LEU A 118 -14.43 16.46 9.02
CA LEU A 118 -15.49 15.48 8.83
C LEU A 118 -14.99 14.13 9.30
N ARG A 119 -15.77 13.44 10.10
CA ARG A 119 -15.56 12.05 10.48
C ARG A 119 -16.55 11.18 9.72
N ALA A 120 -16.06 10.29 8.87
CA ALA A 120 -16.85 9.28 8.18
C ALA A 120 -16.49 7.89 8.70
N VAL A 121 -17.50 7.07 8.97
CA VAL A 121 -17.35 5.69 9.46
C VAL A 121 -18.06 4.77 8.49
N ARG A 122 -17.33 3.79 7.94
CA ARG A 122 -17.84 2.79 7.01
C ARG A 122 -17.58 1.40 7.55
N ILE A 123 -18.54 0.50 7.38
CA ILE A 123 -18.37 -0.92 7.68
C ILE A 123 -18.14 -1.66 6.37
N LEU A 124 -17.15 -2.56 6.38
CA LEU A 124 -16.76 -3.41 5.28
C LEU A 124 -17.38 -4.79 5.49
N TYR A 125 -17.98 -5.36 4.44
CA TYR A 125 -18.78 -6.58 4.54
C TYR A 125 -18.31 -7.68 3.58
N ASN A 126 -18.31 -8.90 4.10
CA ASN A 126 -18.38 -10.14 3.33
C ASN A 126 -19.82 -10.66 3.38
N ARG A 127 -20.56 -10.40 2.30
CA ARG A 127 -22.01 -10.52 2.20
C ARG A 127 -22.71 -9.68 3.26
N ASP A 128 -23.09 -10.29 4.37
CA ASP A 128 -23.79 -9.65 5.48
C ASP A 128 -22.96 -9.63 6.77
N MET A 129 -21.79 -10.27 6.78
CA MET A 129 -20.88 -10.28 7.93
C MET A 129 -19.95 -9.06 7.89
N PRO A 130 -19.87 -8.25 8.95
CA PRO A 130 -18.92 -7.15 9.03
C PRO A 130 -17.50 -7.70 9.24
N ILE A 131 -16.60 -7.38 8.32
CA ILE A 131 -15.20 -7.87 8.29
C ILE A 131 -14.19 -6.73 8.38
N GLY A 132 -14.65 -5.49 8.54
CA GLY A 132 -13.73 -4.38 8.71
C GLY A 132 -14.44 -3.07 9.01
N LEU A 133 -13.66 -2.12 9.51
CA LEU A 133 -14.10 -0.78 9.85
C LEU A 133 -13.14 0.23 9.21
N ASP A 134 -13.65 1.15 8.40
CA ASP A 134 -12.89 2.27 7.86
C ASP A 134 -13.40 3.58 8.47
N VAL A 135 -12.50 4.30 9.12
CA VAL A 135 -12.77 5.60 9.74
C VAL A 135 -11.90 6.64 9.06
N LYS A 136 -12.50 7.71 8.54
CA LYS A 136 -11.77 8.82 7.91
C LYS A 136 -12.07 10.13 8.62
N TYR A 137 -11.02 10.85 8.96
CA TYR A 137 -11.04 12.22 9.47
C TYR A 137 -10.48 13.14 8.41
N ILE A 138 -11.30 13.98 7.78
CA ILE A 138 -10.87 14.80 6.65
C ILE A 138 -11.09 16.27 6.98
N ILE A 139 -10.02 17.06 6.86
CA ILE A 139 -10.09 18.50 6.99
C ILE A 139 -10.90 19.06 5.83
N HIS A 140 -11.94 19.82 6.14
CA HIS A 140 -12.77 20.46 5.12
C HIS A 140 -12.96 21.95 5.42
N ASN A 141 -12.89 22.76 4.38
CA ASN A 141 -13.14 24.21 4.43
C ASN A 141 -14.34 24.55 3.54
N VAL A 142 -15.55 24.15 3.92
CA VAL A 142 -16.76 24.55 3.19
C VAL A 142 -17.50 25.63 3.97
N ARG A 143 -17.62 26.81 3.38
CA ARG A 143 -18.32 28.00 3.93
C ARG A 143 -19.86 27.92 3.79
N SER A 144 -20.41 26.83 3.23
CA SER A 144 -21.83 26.65 2.95
C SER A 144 -22.48 25.56 3.83
N ALA A 145 -23.81 25.62 3.94
CA ALA A 145 -24.68 24.78 4.76
C ALA A 145 -24.27 23.29 4.79
N SER A 146 -24.49 22.65 5.95
CA SER A 146 -24.01 21.30 6.33
C SER A 146 -23.71 20.39 5.12
N PRO A 147 -22.42 20.01 4.91
CA PRO A 147 -21.99 19.22 3.76
C PRO A 147 -22.67 17.83 3.71
N VAL A 148 -23.27 17.39 4.83
CA VAL A 148 -23.89 16.08 5.04
C VAL A 148 -25.24 15.89 4.33
N ARG A 149 -25.72 16.86 3.53
CA ARG A 149 -26.99 16.72 2.79
C ARG A 149 -27.05 15.50 1.85
N ASN A 150 -25.90 15.07 1.34
CA ASN A 150 -25.79 13.83 0.56
C ASN A 150 -24.52 13.08 0.98
N PRO A 151 -24.61 12.23 2.03
CA PRO A 151 -23.48 11.55 2.64
C PRO A 151 -22.63 10.74 1.67
N GLU A 152 -23.29 9.97 0.80
CA GLU A 152 -22.60 9.10 -0.19
C GLU A 152 -21.82 9.92 -1.21
N ARG A 153 -22.45 10.94 -1.81
CA ARG A 153 -21.74 11.81 -2.77
C ARG A 153 -20.59 12.59 -2.14
N LEU A 154 -20.77 13.00 -0.88
CA LEU A 154 -19.70 13.63 -0.12
C LEU A 154 -18.54 12.64 0.06
N MET A 155 -18.83 11.40 0.43
CA MET A 155 -17.82 10.35 0.57
C MET A 155 -17.07 10.08 -0.74
N ASP A 156 -17.78 10.00 -1.88
CA ASP A 156 -17.16 9.85 -3.19
C ASP A 156 -16.19 11.00 -3.51
N SER A 157 -16.62 12.23 -3.20
CA SER A 157 -15.80 13.43 -3.40
C SER A 157 -14.54 13.41 -2.52
N LEU A 158 -14.69 12.97 -1.26
CA LEU A 158 -13.59 12.84 -0.31
C LEU A 158 -12.58 11.77 -0.76
N ASN A 159 -13.06 10.62 -1.24
CA ASN A 159 -12.20 9.57 -1.78
C ASN A 159 -11.42 10.04 -3.01
N LEU A 160 -12.03 10.85 -3.88
CA LEU A 160 -11.36 11.44 -5.04
C LEU A 160 -10.22 12.37 -4.62
N VAL A 161 -10.44 13.20 -3.60
CA VAL A 161 -9.42 14.11 -3.05
C VAL A 161 -8.25 13.32 -2.45
N LEU A 162 -8.53 12.33 -1.58
CA LEU A 162 -7.49 11.51 -0.95
C LEU A 162 -6.76 10.57 -1.94
N GLY A 163 -7.38 10.28 -3.08
CA GLY A 163 -6.81 9.49 -4.17
C GLY A 163 -5.99 10.31 -5.17
N ASN A 164 -5.96 11.64 -5.05
CA ASN A 164 -5.24 12.50 -5.99
C ASN A 164 -3.72 12.30 -5.89
N TYR A 165 -3.02 12.43 -7.02
CA TYR A 165 -1.58 12.18 -7.12
C TYR A 165 -0.73 13.20 -6.34
N ASP A 166 -1.25 14.40 -6.10
CA ASP A 166 -0.61 15.47 -5.31
C ASP A 166 -0.72 15.24 -3.78
N ILE A 167 -1.37 14.16 -3.35
CA ILE A 167 -1.53 13.81 -1.94
C ILE A 167 -0.52 12.73 -1.55
N TYR A 168 0.41 13.12 -0.68
CA TYR A 168 1.37 12.21 -0.05
C TYR A 168 0.69 11.43 1.07
N LYS A 169 0.97 10.13 1.11
CA LYS A 169 0.40 9.17 2.08
C LYS A 169 1.51 8.55 2.89
N GLU A 170 1.44 8.73 4.20
CA GLU A 170 2.24 7.97 5.16
C GLU A 170 1.38 6.84 5.70
N LEU A 171 1.89 5.60 5.71
CA LEU A 171 1.18 4.41 6.18
C LEU A 171 1.90 3.85 7.41
N GLU A 172 1.16 3.73 8.50
CA GLU A 172 1.54 3.04 9.73
C GLU A 172 0.65 1.80 9.87
N ILE A 173 1.25 0.67 10.26
CA ILE A 173 0.53 -0.60 10.42
C ILE A 173 0.80 -1.13 11.83
N THR A 174 -0.27 -1.36 12.57
CA THR A 174 -0.22 -1.84 13.95
C THR A 174 -1.03 -3.12 14.09
N LEU A 175 -0.46 -4.16 14.69
CA LEU A 175 -1.22 -5.33 15.11
C LEU A 175 -1.76 -5.10 16.52
N MET A 176 -3.08 -5.04 16.65
CA MET A 176 -3.76 -4.83 17.92
C MET A 176 -4.30 -6.16 18.45
N THR A 177 -3.97 -6.48 19.70
CA THR A 177 -4.49 -7.64 20.44
C THR A 177 -5.47 -7.26 21.55
N ASP A 178 -5.65 -5.96 21.80
CA ASP A 178 -6.64 -5.41 22.74
C ASP A 178 -7.34 -4.23 22.07
N ASN A 179 -8.55 -4.46 21.55
CA ASN A 179 -9.29 -3.47 20.75
C ASN A 179 -10.81 -3.56 20.93
N ALA A 180 -11.28 -3.54 22.19
CA ALA A 180 -12.70 -3.67 22.55
C ALA A 180 -13.69 -2.87 21.65
N PRO A 181 -13.45 -1.59 21.31
CA PRO A 181 -14.43 -0.82 20.51
C PRO A 181 -14.61 -1.30 19.06
N VAL A 182 -13.59 -1.96 18.50
CA VAL A 182 -13.65 -2.53 17.14
C VAL A 182 -14.21 -3.95 17.19
N ARG A 183 -13.86 -4.73 18.24
CA ARG A 183 -14.37 -6.10 18.44
C ARG A 183 -15.87 -6.15 18.50
N ASP A 184 -16.50 -5.28 19.30
CA ASP A 184 -17.95 -5.28 19.46
C ASP A 184 -18.68 -5.00 18.14
N ARG A 185 -18.07 -4.19 17.26
CA ARG A 185 -18.67 -3.79 15.99
C ARG A 185 -18.48 -4.81 14.88
N LEU A 186 -17.38 -5.56 14.94
CA LEU A 186 -17.01 -6.56 13.95
C LEU A 186 -17.30 -8.00 14.42
N PHE A 187 -17.81 -8.17 15.64
CA PHE A 187 -18.09 -9.47 16.27
C PHE A 187 -16.84 -10.39 16.29
N ILE A 188 -15.69 -9.81 16.60
CA ILE A 188 -14.38 -10.50 16.63
C ILE A 188 -14.14 -11.10 18.02
N ASP A 189 -13.62 -12.33 18.08
CA ASP A 189 -13.30 -12.99 19.34
C ASP A 189 -12.13 -12.30 20.07
N ALA A 190 -12.10 -12.42 21.41
CA ALA A 190 -11.15 -11.69 22.24
C ALA A 190 -9.67 -12.10 22.03
N ASP A 191 -9.44 -13.25 21.43
CA ASP A 191 -8.10 -13.77 21.16
C ASP A 191 -7.61 -13.41 19.74
N ASP A 192 -8.49 -12.87 18.89
CA ASP A 192 -8.15 -12.55 17.52
C ASP A 192 -7.46 -11.19 17.39
N GLY A 193 -6.42 -11.19 16.57
CA GLY A 193 -5.67 -10.00 16.20
C GLY A 193 -6.40 -9.19 15.14
N VAL A 194 -6.28 -7.88 15.23
CA VAL A 194 -6.79 -6.93 14.24
C VAL A 194 -5.66 -6.05 13.77
N PHE A 195 -5.49 -5.93 12.47
CA PHE A 195 -4.60 -4.93 11.89
C PHE A 195 -5.29 -3.57 11.87
N GLU A 196 -4.62 -2.56 12.40
CA GLU A 196 -4.90 -1.15 12.17
C GLU A 196 -3.95 -0.63 11.08
N PHE A 197 -4.52 -0.17 9.98
CA PHE A 197 -3.81 0.57 8.94
C PHE A 197 -4.14 2.04 9.09
N ARG A 198 -3.20 2.82 9.64
CA ARG A 198 -3.35 4.27 9.76
C ARG A 198 -2.67 4.96 8.59
N GLN A 199 -3.41 5.78 7.86
CA GLN A 199 -2.89 6.60 6.79
C GLN A 199 -3.01 8.08 7.14
N THR A 200 -1.90 8.82 7.04
CA THR A 200 -1.88 10.28 7.15
C THR A 200 -1.72 10.89 5.78
N TYR A 201 -2.63 11.80 5.41
CA TYR A 201 -2.68 12.42 4.09
C TYR A 201 -2.22 13.87 4.16
N ARG A 202 -1.21 14.24 3.36
CA ARG A 202 -0.67 15.61 3.29
C ARG A 202 -0.53 16.10 1.85
N THR A 203 -0.67 17.40 1.64
CA THR A 203 -0.32 18.04 0.37
C THR A 203 1.19 18.02 0.14
N GLU A 204 1.64 18.34 -1.06
CA GLU A 204 3.08 18.56 -1.36
C GLU A 204 3.75 19.59 -0.43
N SER A 205 2.99 20.60 -0.01
CA SER A 205 3.45 21.64 0.94
C SER A 205 3.45 21.19 2.40
N GLY A 206 3.11 19.93 2.69
CA GLY A 206 3.08 19.36 4.04
C GLY A 206 1.81 19.64 4.84
N GLN A 207 0.82 20.34 4.26
CA GLN A 207 -0.43 20.65 4.93
C GLN A 207 -1.25 19.37 5.13
N LEU A 208 -1.76 19.15 6.35
CA LEU A 208 -2.64 18.02 6.66
C LEU A 208 -3.95 18.14 5.87
N VAL A 209 -4.33 17.04 5.21
CA VAL A 209 -5.61 16.89 4.50
C VAL A 209 -6.55 15.99 5.30
N GLY A 210 -6.01 14.97 5.96
CA GLY A 210 -6.79 14.09 6.81
C GLY A 210 -5.98 12.90 7.32
N VAL A 211 -6.67 12.04 8.05
CA VAL A 211 -6.18 10.76 8.56
C VAL A 211 -7.26 9.72 8.33
N SER A 212 -6.87 8.48 8.04
CA SER A 212 -7.81 7.36 8.14
C SER A 212 -7.22 6.18 8.90
N GLU A 213 -8.10 5.42 9.52
CA GLU A 213 -7.79 4.16 10.17
C GLU A 213 -8.69 3.08 9.56
N THR A 214 -8.08 2.04 9.02
CA THR A 214 -8.79 0.84 8.57
C THR A 214 -8.45 -0.31 9.49
N TYR A 215 -9.47 -0.90 10.11
CA TYR A 215 -9.35 -2.04 11.02
C TYR A 215 -9.88 -3.29 10.34
N VAL A 216 -9.08 -4.35 10.31
CA VAL A 216 -9.43 -5.61 9.64
C VAL A 216 -8.92 -6.79 10.49
N PRO A 217 -9.75 -7.83 10.76
CA PRO A 217 -9.27 -9.07 11.35
C PRO A 217 -8.07 -9.63 10.57
N CYS A 218 -7.10 -10.20 11.26
CA CYS A 218 -5.90 -10.74 10.61
C CYS A 218 -6.22 -11.80 9.55
N GLU A 219 -7.26 -12.60 9.75
CA GLU A 219 -7.69 -13.65 8.83
C GLU A 219 -8.28 -13.11 7.51
N GLU A 220 -8.81 -11.89 7.51
CA GLU A 220 -9.41 -11.23 6.34
C GLU A 220 -8.40 -10.38 5.55
N MET A 221 -7.11 -10.43 5.90
CA MET A 221 -6.07 -9.55 5.32
C MET A 221 -5.05 -10.33 4.48
N GLN A 222 -4.87 -9.91 3.22
CA GLN A 222 -3.78 -10.35 2.36
C GLN A 222 -2.71 -9.26 2.19
N LEU A 223 -1.58 -9.45 2.86
CA LEU A 223 -0.38 -8.67 2.62
C LEU A 223 0.48 -9.33 1.53
N LYS A 224 0.55 -8.69 0.36
CA LYS A 224 1.41 -9.12 -0.73
C LYS A 224 2.78 -8.48 -0.59
N MET A 225 3.80 -9.32 -0.51
CA MET A 225 5.19 -8.92 -0.52
C MET A 225 5.75 -9.20 -1.91
N LYS A 226 6.24 -8.15 -2.58
CA LYS A 226 7.02 -8.29 -3.82
C LYS A 226 8.49 -8.12 -3.52
N TYR A 227 9.29 -8.99 -4.13
CA TYR A 227 10.75 -8.90 -4.23
C TYR A 227 11.12 -8.07 -5.46
#